data_AF-A0A965J2W3-F1
#
_entry.id   AF-A0A965J2W3-F1
#
_cell.length_a   1.000
_cell.length_b   1.000
_cell.length_c   1.000
_cell.angle_alpha   90.00
_cell.angle_beta   90.00
_cell.angle_gamma   90.00
#
_symmetry.space_group_name_H-M   'P 1'
#
loop_
_entity.id
_entity.type
_entity.pdbx_description
1 polymer ?
#
loop_
_entity_poly.entity_id
_entity_poly.type
_entity_poly.pdbx_seq_one_letter_code
_entity_poly.pdbx_strand_id
1 'polypeptide(L)'
;MRTCGATPGGPSLDGIDLATQTVIQGVVLKDGVYDSVPNGVAVTNGHVRLLDSTGEFTAEVPTNLEGQFRFFAAPGTWTLVVQAPGARVEQSVVAAQGTPTDLVIHI
;
A
#
# COMPACT_ATOMS: atom_id res chain seq x y z
N MET A 1 26.26 -4.57 -3.88
CA MET A 1 25.42 -4.02 -2.79
C MET A 1 24.10 -4.76 -2.89
N ARG A 2 23.84 -5.72 -2.01
CA ARG A 2 22.61 -6.51 -2.02
C ARG A 2 21.52 -5.66 -1.38
N THR A 3 20.67 -5.05 -2.19
CA THR A 3 19.49 -4.34 -1.72
C THR A 3 18.51 -5.38 -1.18
N CYS A 4 18.33 -5.41 0.14
CA CYS A 4 17.30 -6.21 0.78
C CYS A 4 15.92 -5.74 0.31
N GLY A 5 15.31 -6.51 -0.58
CA GLY A 5 14.00 -7.11 -0.29
C GLY A 5 12.73 -6.30 -0.46
N ALA A 6 12.74 -5.10 -1.05
CA ALA A 6 11.51 -4.46 -1.48
C ALA A 6 11.63 -4.05 -2.95
N THR A 7 11.03 -4.84 -3.84
CA THR A 7 10.74 -4.35 -5.19
C THR A 7 9.83 -3.13 -5.05
N PRO A 8 10.08 -2.02 -5.73
CA PRO A 8 9.12 -0.92 -5.80
C PRO A 8 7.80 -1.46 -6.37
N GLY A 9 6.78 -1.65 -5.53
CA GLY A 9 5.49 -2.25 -5.93
C GLY A 9 4.84 -3.08 -4.84
N GLY A 10 3.57 -3.46 -5.06
CA GLY A 10 2.85 -4.38 -4.17
C GLY A 10 3.28 -5.84 -4.34
N PRO A 11 2.54 -6.80 -3.74
CA PRO A 11 2.86 -8.23 -3.83
C PRO A 11 2.84 -8.75 -5.29
N SER A 12 3.34 -9.97 -5.53
CA SER A 12 3.29 -10.58 -6.88
C SER A 12 1.85 -10.70 -7.42
N LEU A 13 1.67 -10.37 -8.70
CA LEU A 13 0.40 -10.49 -9.42
C LEU A 13 0.16 -11.89 -10.01
N ASP A 14 1.02 -12.87 -9.72
CA ASP A 14 0.86 -14.24 -10.20
C ASP A 14 -0.51 -14.81 -9.79
N GLY A 15 -1.28 -15.28 -10.78
CA GLY A 15 -2.62 -15.83 -10.57
C GLY A 15 -3.74 -14.79 -10.46
N ILE A 16 -3.45 -13.49 -10.60
CA ILE A 16 -4.47 -12.43 -10.69
C ILE A 16 -4.82 -12.19 -12.15
N ASP A 17 -6.11 -12.38 -12.48
CA ASP A 17 -6.66 -11.97 -13.76
C ASP A 17 -7.03 -10.48 -13.74
N LEU A 18 -6.09 -9.65 -14.18
CA LEU A 18 -6.30 -8.20 -14.28
C LEU A 18 -7.42 -7.82 -15.27
N ALA A 19 -7.78 -8.69 -16.21
CA ALA A 19 -8.87 -8.38 -17.15
C ALA A 19 -10.23 -8.30 -16.45
N THR A 20 -10.39 -9.00 -15.32
CA THR A 20 -11.64 -9.03 -14.53
C THR A 20 -11.52 -8.34 -13.19
N GLN A 21 -10.29 -8.04 -12.75
CA GLN A 21 -10.02 -7.49 -11.42
C GLN A 21 -9.49 -6.06 -11.50
N THR A 22 -9.74 -5.32 -10.42
CA THR A 22 -9.19 -3.98 -10.18
C THR A 22 -8.40 -4.06 -8.88
N VAL A 23 -7.10 -3.76 -8.96
CA VAL A 23 -6.15 -4.01 -7.88
C VAL A 23 -5.52 -2.70 -7.46
N ILE A 24 -5.57 -2.43 -6.15
CA ILE A 24 -4.78 -1.36 -5.52
C ILE A 24 -3.78 -2.05 -4.60
N GLN A 25 -2.50 -1.79 -4.78
CA GLN A 25 -1.46 -2.40 -3.96
C GLN A 25 -0.27 -1.47 -3.82
N GLY A 26 0.61 -1.81 -2.90
CA GLY A 26 1.82 -1.03 -2.71
C GLY A 26 2.64 -1.51 -1.54
N VAL A 27 3.64 -0.71 -1.22
CA VAL A 27 4.54 -0.92 -0.09
C VAL A 27 4.60 0.34 0.78
N VAL A 28 4.62 0.14 2.09
CA VAL A 28 4.76 1.19 3.09
C VAL A 28 6.17 1.14 3.67
N LEU A 29 6.89 2.24 3.53
CA LEU A 29 8.28 2.41 3.96
C LEU A 29 8.37 3.54 4.99
N LYS A 30 9.30 3.41 5.94
CA LYS A 30 9.63 4.50 6.86
C LYS A 30 10.51 5.54 6.18
N ASP A 31 10.14 6.80 6.31
CA ASP A 31 11.10 7.89 6.18
C ASP A 31 11.95 7.91 7.45
N GLY A 32 13.28 7.85 7.31
CA GLY A 32 14.13 7.86 8.49
C GLY A 32 14.09 9.24 9.12
N VAL A 33 13.57 9.26 10.34
CA VAL A 33 13.41 10.46 11.15
C VAL A 33 14.72 10.81 11.89
N TYR A 34 15.65 9.85 12.02
CA TYR A 34 16.94 9.99 12.71
C TYR A 34 18.00 9.10 12.07
N ASP A 35 19.29 9.47 12.17
CA ASP A 35 20.46 8.73 11.64
C ASP A 35 20.51 7.23 12.02
N SER A 36 19.73 6.81 13.02
CA SER A 36 19.67 5.42 13.51
C SER A 36 18.55 4.57 12.90
N VAL A 37 17.57 5.15 12.19
CA VAL A 37 16.53 4.41 11.45
C VAL A 37 16.85 4.53 9.97
N PRO A 38 17.23 3.43 9.27
CA PRO A 38 17.46 3.51 7.85
C PRO A 38 16.19 3.95 7.11
N ASN A 39 16.30 4.96 6.25
CA ASN A 39 15.23 5.31 5.30
C ASN A 39 14.90 4.08 4.44
N GLY A 40 13.62 3.90 4.13
CA GLY A 40 13.18 2.80 3.27
C GLY A 40 13.02 1.46 3.99
N VAL A 41 13.01 1.44 5.33
CA VAL A 41 12.67 0.21 6.10
C VAL A 41 11.18 -0.08 5.95
N ALA A 42 10.85 -1.31 5.57
CA ALA A 42 9.48 -1.79 5.47
C ALA A 42 8.73 -1.69 6.81
N VAL A 43 7.50 -1.19 6.75
CA VAL A 43 6.61 -1.10 7.91
C VAL A 43 5.84 -2.40 8.04
N THR A 44 6.20 -3.25 9.00
CA THR A 44 5.60 -4.59 9.16
C THR A 44 4.45 -4.66 10.16
N ASN A 45 4.26 -3.59 10.94
CA ASN A 45 3.23 -3.45 11.96
C ASN A 45 2.26 -2.29 11.65
N GLY A 46 2.07 -2.04 10.35
CA GLY A 46 1.11 -1.07 9.85
C GLY A 46 -0.21 -1.72 9.45
N HIS A 47 -1.24 -0.88 9.36
CA HIS A 47 -2.54 -1.20 8.80
C HIS A 47 -2.86 -0.18 7.72
N VAL A 48 -3.40 -0.63 6.60
CA VAL A 48 -3.91 0.24 5.55
C VAL A 48 -5.41 0.10 5.53
N ARG A 49 -6.12 1.22 5.61
CA ARG A 49 -7.57 1.28 5.42
C ARG A 49 -7.88 1.79 4.02
N LEU A 50 -8.95 1.29 3.46
CA LEU A 50 -9.51 1.75 2.20
C LEU A 50 -10.85 2.44 2.49
N LEU A 51 -10.94 3.71 2.10
CA LEU A 51 -12.16 4.51 2.18
C LEU A 51 -12.68 4.78 0.77
N ASP A 52 -14.00 4.78 0.61
CA ASP A 52 -14.64 5.12 -0.65
C ASP A 52 -14.58 6.64 -0.95
N SER A 53 -15.22 7.06 -2.04
CA SER A 53 -15.24 8.47 -2.48
C SER A 53 -15.97 9.41 -1.52
N THR A 54 -16.78 8.88 -0.60
CA THR A 54 -17.46 9.65 0.47
C THR A 54 -16.64 9.71 1.76
N GLY A 55 -15.54 8.96 1.83
CA GLY A 55 -14.73 8.79 3.03
C GLY A 55 -15.23 7.68 3.95
N GLU A 56 -16.17 6.84 3.49
CA GLU A 56 -16.70 5.73 4.27
C GLU A 56 -15.72 4.56 4.27
N PHE A 57 -15.54 3.96 5.45
CA PHE A 57 -14.68 2.79 5.62
C PHE A 57 -15.21 1.58 4.85
N THR A 58 -14.38 1.03 3.96
CA THR A 58 -14.74 -0.14 3.14
C THR A 58 -13.97 -1.39 3.55
N ALA A 59 -12.66 -1.27 3.80
CA ALA A 59 -11.82 -2.42 4.15
C ALA A 59 -10.56 -2.00 4.92
N GLU A 60 -9.92 -2.95 5.60
CA GLU A 60 -8.61 -2.79 6.22
C GLU A 60 -7.77 -4.04 5.98
N VAL A 61 -6.48 -3.85 5.70
CA VAL A 61 -5.50 -4.95 5.61
C VAL A 61 -4.24 -4.59 6.39
N PRO A 62 -3.64 -5.53 7.14
CA PRO A 62 -2.32 -5.33 7.72
C PRO A 62 -1.23 -5.39 6.64
N THR A 63 -0.14 -4.64 6.85
CA THR A 63 1.07 -4.75 6.04
C THR A 63 1.79 -6.07 6.32
N ASN A 64 2.39 -6.69 5.30
CA ASN A 64 3.19 -7.91 5.48
C ASN A 64 4.63 -7.62 5.96
N LEU A 65 5.48 -8.66 6.02
CA LEU A 65 6.89 -8.54 6.42
C LEU A 65 7.75 -7.63 5.51
N GLU A 66 7.30 -7.39 4.29
CA GLU A 66 7.92 -6.47 3.32
C GLU A 66 7.22 -5.11 3.29
N GLY A 67 6.26 -4.87 4.19
CA GLY A 67 5.49 -3.62 4.24
C GLY A 67 4.42 -3.50 3.16
N GLN A 68 4.15 -4.58 2.43
CA GLN A 68 3.22 -4.58 1.31
C GLN A 68 1.77 -4.78 1.74
N PHE A 69 0.86 -4.29 0.91
CA PHE A 69 -0.59 -4.45 1.05
C PHE A 69 -1.25 -4.63 -0.32
N ARG A 70 -2.49 -5.16 -0.33
CA ARG A 70 -3.32 -5.28 -1.54
C ARG A 70 -4.81 -5.21 -1.20
N PHE A 71 -5.55 -4.51 -2.05
CA PHE A 71 -7.00 -4.48 -2.09
C PHE A 71 -7.51 -4.88 -3.48
N PHE A 72 -8.68 -5.51 -3.48
CA PHE A 72 -9.52 -5.69 -4.66
C PHE A 72 -10.76 -4.82 -4.45
N ALA A 73 -10.95 -3.83 -5.32
CA ALA A 73 -11.97 -2.81 -5.16
C ALA A 73 -12.64 -2.52 -6.50
N ALA A 74 -13.84 -1.95 -6.51
CA ALA A 74 -14.46 -1.50 -7.76
C ALA A 74 -13.63 -0.39 -8.43
N PRO A 75 -13.68 -0.24 -9.77
CA PRO A 75 -13.09 0.90 -10.45
C PRO A 75 -13.65 2.22 -9.88
N GLY A 76 -12.77 3.18 -9.59
CA GLY A 76 -13.18 4.43 -8.97
C GLY A 76 -12.07 5.13 -8.19
N THR A 77 -12.45 6.20 -7.51
CA THR A 77 -11.56 6.94 -6.60
C THR A 77 -11.67 6.37 -5.19
N TRP A 78 -10.53 6.14 -4.58
CA TRP A 78 -10.41 5.60 -3.23
C TRP A 78 -9.41 6.43 -2.43
N THR A 79 -9.54 6.40 -1.10
CA THR A 79 -8.55 6.97 -0.19
C THR A 79 -7.93 5.85 0.64
N LEU A 80 -6.61 5.72 0.56
CA LEU A 80 -5.83 4.85 1.42
C LEU A 80 -5.43 5.62 2.66
N VAL A 81 -5.67 5.05 3.83
CA VAL A 81 -5.22 5.59 5.12
C VAL A 81 -4.27 4.59 5.74
N VAL A 82 -2.98 4.89 5.67
CA VAL A 82 -1.92 4.11 6.31
C VAL A 82 -1.81 4.54 7.76
N GLN A 83 -1.82 3.57 8.67
CA GLN A 83 -1.68 3.76 10.11
C GLN A 83 -0.57 2.84 10.61
N ALA A 84 0.43 3.42 11.27
CA ALA A 84 1.48 2.68 11.96
C ALA A 84 1.77 3.36 13.31
N PRO A 85 2.51 2.71 14.23
CA PRO A 85 2.82 3.34 15.51
C PRO A 85 3.54 4.68 15.33
N GLY A 86 2.87 5.77 15.72
CA GLY A 86 3.38 7.13 15.62
C GLY A 86 3.24 7.82 14.27
N ALA A 87 2.63 7.19 13.26
CA ALA A 87 2.48 7.76 11.92
C ALA A 87 1.10 7.47 11.31
N ARG A 88 0.56 8.46 10.60
CA ARG A 88 -0.66 8.34 9.78
C ARG A 88 -0.48 9.12 8.49
N VAL A 89 -0.72 8.48 7.36
CA VAL A 89 -0.66 9.10 6.03
C VAL A 89 -1.90 8.74 5.24
N GLU A 90 -2.43 9.71 4.50
CA GLU A 90 -3.58 9.54 3.62
C GLU A 90 -3.17 9.77 2.17
N GLN A 91 -3.59 8.89 1.28
CA GLN A 91 -3.24 8.92 -0.14
C GLN A 91 -4.48 8.63 -0.97
N SER A 92 -4.91 9.60 -1.77
CA SER A 92 -5.95 9.39 -2.78
C SER A 92 -5.38 8.65 -3.99
N VAL A 93 -6.15 7.70 -4.51
CA VAL A 93 -5.76 6.84 -5.63
C VAL A 93 -6.97 6.59 -6.52
N VAL A 94 -6.71 6.38 -7.81
CA VAL A 94 -7.74 5.98 -8.78
C VAL A 94 -7.44 4.55 -9.21
N ALA A 95 -8.41 3.66 -8.97
CA ALA A 95 -8.31 2.27 -9.36
C ALA A 95 -9.07 2.05 -10.68
N ALA A 96 -8.45 1.32 -11.60
CA ALA A 96 -9.04 0.95 -12.88
C ALA A 96 -8.92 -0.56 -13.12
N GLN A 97 -9.90 -1.12 -13.81
CA GLN A 97 -9.84 -2.52 -14.25
C GLN A 97 -8.76 -2.68 -15.31
N GLY A 98 -8.06 -3.82 -15.32
CA GLY A 98 -6.99 -4.10 -16.30
C GLY A 98 -5.64 -3.48 -15.97
N THR A 99 -5.58 -2.46 -15.11
CA THR A 99 -4.33 -1.78 -14.75
C THR A 99 -4.18 -1.74 -13.23
N PRO A 100 -3.25 -2.51 -12.64
CA PRO A 100 -3.00 -2.46 -11.21
C PRO A 100 -2.46 -1.07 -10.83
N THR A 101 -2.91 -0.57 -9.69
CA THR A 101 -2.40 0.66 -9.11
C THR A 101 -1.33 0.28 -8.09
N ASP A 102 -0.05 0.50 -8.44
CA ASP A 102 1.10 0.24 -7.59
C ASP A 102 1.59 1.53 -6.92
N LEU A 103 1.82 1.48 -5.61
CA LEU A 103 2.16 2.64 -4.79
C LEU A 103 3.37 2.37 -3.90
N VAL A 104 4.16 3.42 -3.67
CA VAL A 104 5.15 3.46 -2.60
C VAL A 104 4.74 4.59 -1.66
N ILE A 105 4.39 4.23 -0.42
CA ILE A 105 3.96 5.18 0.59
C ILE A 105 5.05 5.31 1.64
N HIS A 106 5.44 6.54 1.91
CA HIS A 106 6.45 6.89 2.90
C HIS A 106 5.78 7.47 4.14
N ILE A 107 6.14 6.98 5.33
CA ILE A 107 5.55 7.39 6.62
C ILE A 107 6.58 7.68 7.70
#